data_AF-A0A6V7HUC3-F1
#
_entry.id   AF-A0A6V7HUC3-F1
#
_cell.length_a   1.000
_cell.length_b   1.000
_cell.length_c   1.000
_cell.angle_alpha   90.00
_cell.angle_beta   90.00
_cell.angle_gamma   90.00
#
_symmetry.space_group_name_H-M   'P 1'
#
loop_
_entity.id
_entity.type
_entity.pdbx_description
1 polymer ?
#
loop_
_entity_poly.entity_id
_entity_poly.type
_entity_poly.pdbx_seq_one_letter_code
_entity_poly.pdbx_strand_id
1 'polypeptide(L)'
;HCRYIKTLVENELSDTLAFREALHVMRRRAKIDTEAQQDSTDYALRKRIYETQKARNEMEWQKKKMQDEMEALMRELTRLEEALRDKIDAVKCAETRLENRTYRPGFELARDEPEFGLHDEVLQLRKTRAELTSKIDCT
;
A
#
# COMPACT_ATOMS: atom_id res chain seq x y z
N HIS A 1 -12.69 86.41 -29.37
CA HIS A 1 -12.06 86.08 -28.08
C HIS A 1 -12.97 85.20 -27.21
N CYS A 2 -14.14 85.66 -26.74
CA CYS A 2 -15.00 84.86 -25.84
C CYS A 2 -15.56 83.57 -26.44
N ARG A 3 -15.96 83.55 -27.73
CA ARG A 3 -16.41 82.31 -28.39
C ARG A 3 -15.30 81.25 -28.48
N TYR A 4 -14.07 81.69 -28.77
CA TYR A 4 -12.90 80.80 -28.83
C TYR A 4 -12.60 80.18 -27.46
N ILE A 5 -12.61 81.00 -26.40
CA ILE A 5 -12.40 80.50 -25.03
C ILE A 5 -13.50 79.50 -24.63
N LYS A 6 -14.77 79.79 -24.97
CA LYS A 6 -15.88 78.87 -24.70
C LYS A 6 -15.67 77.51 -25.36
N THR A 7 -15.36 77.48 -26.66
CA THR A 7 -15.13 76.22 -27.39
C THR A 7 -13.91 75.46 -26.88
N LEU A 8 -12.83 76.17 -26.49
CA LEU A 8 -11.68 75.54 -25.86
C LEU A 8 -12.08 74.84 -24.55
N VAL A 9 -12.82 75.53 -23.68
CA VAL A 9 -13.29 74.95 -22.41
C VAL A 9 -14.22 73.77 -22.64
N GLU A 10 -15.12 73.83 -23.62
CA GLU A 10 -16.02 72.72 -23.98
C GLU A 10 -15.24 71.48 -24.46
N ASN A 11 -14.19 71.66 -25.27
CA ASN A 11 -13.34 70.57 -25.74
C ASN A 11 -12.54 69.95 -24.58
N GLU A 12 -11.88 70.77 -23.74
CA GLU A 12 -11.13 70.29 -22.57
C GLU A 12 -12.04 69.56 -21.57
N LEU A 13 -13.27 70.03 -21.37
CA LEU A 13 -14.27 69.34 -20.55
C LEU A 13 -14.69 68.01 -21.18
N SER A 14 -14.88 67.96 -22.49
CA SER A 14 -15.17 66.70 -23.21
C SER A 14 -14.04 65.68 -23.05
N ASP A 15 -12.79 66.12 -23.21
CA ASP A 15 -11.61 65.24 -23.11
C ASP A 15 -11.43 64.71 -21.68
N THR A 16 -11.61 65.55 -20.67
CA THR A 16 -11.53 65.12 -19.26
C THR A 16 -12.65 64.14 -18.89
N LEU A 17 -13.86 64.31 -19.43
CA LEU A 17 -14.96 63.37 -19.23
C LEU A 17 -14.66 62.01 -19.88
N ALA A 18 -14.21 62.01 -21.13
CA ALA A 18 -13.84 60.78 -21.84
C ALA A 18 -12.69 60.04 -21.12
N PHE A 19 -11.68 60.76 -20.65
CA PHE A 19 -10.58 60.18 -19.88
C PHE A 19 -11.07 59.57 -18.56
N ARG A 20 -11.96 60.26 -17.84
CA ARG A 20 -12.52 59.75 -16.58
C ARG A 20 -13.35 58.48 -16.81
N GLU A 21 -14.14 58.43 -17.87
CA GLU A 21 -14.90 57.22 -18.24
C GLU A 21 -13.97 56.06 -18.57
N ALA A 22 -12.92 56.29 -19.36
CA ALA A 22 -11.91 55.27 -19.66
C ALA A 22 -11.23 54.76 -18.38
N LEU A 23 -10.84 55.64 -17.46
CA LEU A 23 -10.28 55.26 -16.16
C LEU A 23 -11.26 54.43 -15.33
N HIS A 24 -12.54 54.81 -15.30
CA HIS A 24 -13.56 54.05 -14.58
C HIS A 24 -13.74 52.64 -15.13
N VAL A 25 -13.77 52.49 -16.46
CA VAL A 25 -13.84 51.19 -17.13
C VAL A 25 -12.61 50.35 -16.82
N MET A 26 -11.40 50.90 -16.97
CA MET A 26 -10.16 50.18 -16.68
C MET A 26 -10.07 49.74 -15.21
N ARG A 27 -10.43 50.61 -14.26
CA ARG A 27 -10.47 50.25 -12.84
C ARG A 27 -11.44 49.12 -12.56
N ARG A 28 -12.65 49.17 -13.16
CA ARG A 28 -13.65 48.12 -12.99
C ARG A 28 -13.18 46.81 -13.61
N ARG A 29 -12.54 46.86 -14.78
CA ARG A 29 -11.98 45.69 -15.46
C ARG A 29 -10.87 45.06 -14.62
N ALA A 30 -9.91 45.84 -14.15
CA ALA A 30 -8.83 45.38 -13.29
C ALA A 30 -9.38 44.69 -12.02
N LYS A 31 -10.41 45.27 -11.39
CA LYS A 31 -11.06 44.66 -10.24
C LYS A 31 -11.66 43.28 -10.58
N ILE A 32 -12.45 43.20 -11.65
CA ILE A 32 -13.06 41.94 -12.09
C ILE A 32 -11.99 40.89 -12.41
N ASP A 33 -10.93 41.30 -13.10
CA ASP A 33 -9.83 40.38 -13.46
C ASP A 33 -9.10 39.87 -12.20
N THR A 34 -8.88 40.73 -11.19
CA THR A 34 -8.29 40.30 -9.92
C THR A 34 -9.19 39.35 -9.14
N GLU A 35 -10.51 39.60 -9.10
CA GLU A 35 -11.49 38.72 -8.44
C GLU A 35 -11.57 37.36 -9.15
N ALA A 36 -11.63 37.35 -10.48
CA ALA A 36 -11.63 36.11 -11.26
C ALA A 36 -10.35 35.31 -11.09
N GLN A 37 -9.19 35.98 -11.06
CA GLN A 37 -7.92 35.32 -10.80
C GLN A 37 -7.87 34.71 -9.40
N GLN A 38 -8.36 35.43 -8.39
CA GLN A 38 -8.44 34.94 -7.02
C GLN A 38 -9.31 33.68 -6.94
N ASP A 39 -10.51 33.71 -7.51
CA ASP A 39 -11.43 32.57 -7.54
C ASP A 39 -10.81 31.35 -8.24
N SER A 40 -10.13 31.58 -9.37
CA SER A 40 -9.42 30.52 -10.10
C SER A 40 -8.30 29.91 -9.26
N THR A 41 -7.52 30.73 -8.56
CA THR A 41 -6.43 30.25 -7.70
C THR A 41 -6.96 29.50 -6.48
N ASP A 42 -8.00 30.00 -5.84
CA ASP A 42 -8.62 29.37 -4.67
C ASP A 42 -9.20 28.00 -5.04
N TYR A 43 -9.88 27.90 -6.19
CA TYR A 43 -10.38 26.64 -6.70
C TYR A 43 -9.24 25.65 -6.96
N ALA A 44 -8.19 26.08 -7.66
CA ALA A 44 -7.04 25.23 -7.97
C ALA A 44 -6.34 24.72 -6.69
N LEU A 45 -6.19 25.58 -5.69
CA LEU A 45 -5.62 25.22 -4.39
C LEU A 45 -6.50 24.21 -3.64
N ARG A 46 -7.81 24.47 -3.53
CA ARG A 46 -8.75 23.53 -2.89
C ARG A 46 -8.73 22.15 -3.55
N LYS A 47 -8.74 22.11 -4.89
CA LYS A 47 -8.65 20.88 -5.68
C LYS A 47 -7.37 20.12 -5.37
N ARG A 48 -6.22 20.80 -5.41
CA ARG A 48 -4.91 20.18 -5.12
C ARG A 48 -4.80 19.68 -3.68
N ILE A 49 -5.31 20.43 -2.71
CA ILE A 49 -5.35 20.02 -1.30
C ILE A 49 -6.16 18.73 -1.16
N TYR A 50 -7.36 18.68 -1.76
CA TYR A 50 -8.20 17.50 -1.74
C TYR A 50 -7.53 16.27 -2.38
N GLU A 51 -6.97 16.44 -3.59
CA GLU A 51 -6.28 15.37 -4.30
C GLU A 51 -5.08 14.84 -3.50
N THR A 52 -4.29 15.73 -2.89
CA THR A 52 -3.14 15.36 -2.07
C THR A 52 -3.56 14.62 -0.81
N GLN A 53 -4.60 15.11 -0.12
CA GLN A 53 -5.13 14.45 1.08
C GLN A 53 -5.71 13.07 0.75
N LYS A 54 -6.43 12.94 -0.36
CA LYS A 54 -6.96 11.66 -0.84
C LYS A 54 -5.84 10.66 -1.12
N ALA A 55 -4.81 11.09 -1.87
CA ALA A 55 -3.66 10.24 -2.16
C ALA A 55 -2.90 9.82 -0.90
N ARG A 56 -2.71 10.75 0.05
CA ARG A 56 -2.08 10.44 1.35
C ARG A 56 -2.89 9.39 2.12
N ASN A 57 -4.20 9.59 2.26
CA ASN A 57 -5.06 8.68 3.00
C ASN A 57 -5.08 7.28 2.37
N GLU A 58 -5.09 7.20 1.03
CA GLU A 58 -4.99 5.93 0.30
C GLU A 58 -3.64 5.23 0.59
N MET A 59 -2.53 5.96 0.52
CA MET A 59 -1.21 5.41 0.84
C MET A 59 -1.10 4.95 2.30
N GLU A 60 -1.67 5.70 3.25
CA GLU A 60 -1.72 5.30 4.66
C GLU A 60 -2.53 4.01 4.85
N TRP A 61 -3.67 3.88 4.16
CA TRP A 61 -4.47 2.66 4.18
C TRP A 61 -3.73 1.47 3.57
N GLN A 62 -3.11 1.64 2.40
CA GLN A 62 -2.31 0.60 1.75
C GLN A 62 -1.12 0.18 2.61
N LYS A 63 -0.42 1.13 3.23
CA LYS A 63 0.68 0.86 4.15
C LYS A 63 0.20 -0.01 5.31
N LYS A 64 -0.90 0.37 5.97
CA LYS A 64 -1.45 -0.41 7.08
C LYS A 64 -1.81 -1.84 6.63
N LYS A 65 -2.49 -1.98 5.49
CA LYS A 65 -2.85 -3.29 4.93
C LYS A 65 -1.62 -4.16 4.69
N MET A 66 -0.57 -3.58 4.10
CA MET A 66 0.69 -4.29 3.86
C MET A 66 1.36 -4.73 5.17
N GLN A 67 1.35 -3.88 6.21
CA GLN A 67 1.88 -4.24 7.52
C GLN A 67 1.10 -5.39 8.15
N ASP A 68 -0.24 -5.35 8.11
CA ASP A 68 -1.10 -6.41 8.63
C ASP A 68 -0.85 -7.75 7.87
N GLU A 69 -0.67 -7.69 6.54
CA GLU A 69 -0.34 -8.85 5.70
C GLU A 69 1.06 -9.41 6.03
N MET A 70 2.06 -8.55 6.20
CA MET A 70 3.40 -8.97 6.62
C MET A 70 3.37 -9.66 7.98
N GLU A 71 2.67 -9.11 8.96
CA GLU A 71 2.53 -9.72 10.29
C GLU A 71 1.80 -11.07 10.23
N ALA A 72 0.81 -11.22 9.34
CA ALA A 72 0.14 -12.50 9.12
C ALA A 72 1.08 -13.54 8.49
N LEU A 73 1.87 -13.14 7.48
CA LEU A 73 2.85 -14.01 6.83
C LEU A 73 3.97 -14.42 7.78
N MET A 74 4.48 -13.50 8.60
CA MET A 74 5.49 -13.82 9.62
C MET A 74 4.98 -14.85 10.63
N ARG A 75 3.73 -14.71 11.09
CA ARG A 75 3.10 -15.70 11.99
C ARG A 75 2.93 -17.05 11.32
N GLU A 76 2.54 -17.06 10.05
CA GLU A 76 2.41 -18.31 9.28
C GLU A 76 3.76 -18.99 9.07
N LEU A 77 4.81 -18.22 8.78
CA LEU A 77 6.17 -18.74 8.64
C LEU A 77 6.62 -19.43 9.94
N THR A 78 6.48 -18.75 11.09
CA THR A 78 6.80 -19.33 12.40
C THR A 78 6.01 -20.62 12.65
N ARG A 79 4.72 -20.63 12.32
CA ARG A 79 3.87 -21.83 12.46
C ARG A 79 4.36 -22.99 11.58
N LEU A 80 4.79 -22.70 10.35
CA LEU A 80 5.33 -23.70 9.44
C LEU A 80 6.69 -24.24 9.91
N GLU A 81 7.56 -23.37 10.44
CA GLU A 81 8.85 -23.75 11.03
C GLU A 81 8.69 -24.65 12.26
N GLU A 82 7.74 -24.32 13.14
CA GLU A 82 7.35 -25.15 14.29
C GLU A 82 6.83 -26.51 13.85
N ALA A 83 5.88 -26.54 12.89
CA ALA A 83 5.36 -27.78 12.34
C ALA A 83 6.46 -28.64 11.69
N LEU A 84 7.42 -28.01 11.00
CA LEU A 84 8.56 -28.70 10.42
C LEU A 84 9.44 -29.34 11.50
N ARG A 85 9.70 -28.62 12.60
CA ARG A 85 10.47 -29.11 13.74
C ARG A 85 9.79 -30.33 14.39
N ASP A 86 8.48 -30.26 14.62
CA ASP A 86 7.70 -31.38 15.15
C ASP A 86 7.79 -32.61 14.26
N LYS A 87 7.73 -32.43 12.92
CA LYS A 87 7.90 -33.54 11.97
C LYS A 87 9.31 -34.09 11.98
N ILE A 88 10.34 -33.27 12.11
CA ILE A 88 11.73 -33.74 12.24
C ILE A 88 11.89 -34.63 13.48
N ASP A 89 11.33 -34.22 14.62
CA ASP A 89 11.45 -34.99 15.86
C ASP A 89 10.62 -36.28 15.81
N ALA A 90 9.44 -36.26 15.18
CA ALA A 90 8.67 -37.46 14.91
C ALA A 90 9.42 -38.46 14.01
N VAL A 91 10.08 -37.98 12.94
CA VAL A 91 10.91 -38.84 12.06
C VAL A 91 12.03 -39.50 12.85
N LYS A 92 12.78 -38.73 13.65
CA LYS A 92 13.85 -39.29 14.50
C LYS A 92 13.32 -40.37 15.43
N CYS A 93 12.18 -40.12 16.09
CA CYS A 93 11.58 -41.08 17.01
C CYS A 93 11.22 -42.40 16.29
N ALA A 94 10.56 -42.31 15.13
CA ALA A 94 10.19 -43.48 14.34
C ALA A 94 11.43 -44.24 13.80
N GLU A 95 12.46 -43.52 13.34
CA GLU A 95 13.73 -44.09 12.90
C GLU A 95 14.47 -44.81 14.04
N THR A 96 14.56 -44.21 15.23
CA THR A 96 15.14 -44.86 16.42
C THR A 96 14.32 -46.10 16.83
N ARG A 97 12.99 -46.08 16.71
CA ARG A 97 12.15 -47.26 16.97
C ARG A 97 12.44 -48.40 15.99
N LEU A 98 12.59 -48.09 14.70
CA LEU A 98 13.00 -49.07 13.69
C LEU A 98 14.40 -49.61 13.99
N GLU A 99 15.35 -48.75 14.34
CA GLU A 99 16.71 -49.18 14.68
C GLU A 99 16.73 -50.15 15.86
N ASN A 100 16.04 -49.82 16.95
CA ASN A 100 15.90 -50.68 18.12
C ASN A 100 15.34 -52.07 17.77
N ARG A 101 14.44 -52.12 16.78
CA ARG A 101 13.82 -53.37 16.31
C ARG A 101 14.79 -54.26 15.55
N THR A 102 15.85 -53.70 14.95
CA THR A 102 16.92 -54.46 14.27
C THR A 102 17.83 -55.22 15.24
N TYR A 103 17.91 -54.79 16.50
CA TYR A 103 18.73 -55.43 17.53
C TYR A 103 18.02 -56.54 18.33
N ARG A 104 16.77 -56.90 17.96
CA ARG A 104 16.00 -57.95 18.65
C ARG A 104 16.65 -59.33 18.45
N PRO A 105 16.85 -60.14 19.50
CA PRO A 105 17.55 -61.42 19.39
C PRO A 105 16.66 -62.55 18.84
N GLY A 106 17.26 -63.41 18.01
CA GLY A 106 16.71 -64.71 17.63
C GLY A 106 15.34 -64.65 16.95
N PHE A 107 14.35 -65.27 17.59
CA PHE A 107 12.97 -65.41 17.09
C PHE A 107 12.12 -64.14 17.21
N GLU A 108 12.57 -63.14 17.99
CA GLU A 108 11.88 -61.85 18.12
C GLU A 108 12.19 -60.89 16.96
N LEU A 109 13.17 -61.23 16.11
CA LEU A 109 13.45 -60.52 14.85
C LEU A 109 12.38 -60.89 13.80
N ALA A 110 11.16 -60.42 14.03
CA ALA A 110 10.02 -60.65 13.18
C ALA A 110 9.71 -59.41 12.32
N ARG A 111 9.35 -59.64 11.05
CA ARG A 111 8.72 -58.63 10.18
C ARG A 111 7.22 -58.61 10.46
N ASP A 112 6.87 -58.05 11.60
CA ASP A 112 5.51 -57.98 12.13
C ASP A 112 4.75 -56.75 11.60
N GLU A 113 3.44 -56.73 11.83
CA GLU A 113 2.59 -55.59 11.45
C GLU A 113 3.13 -54.23 11.94
N PRO A 114 3.56 -54.07 13.20
CA PRO A 114 4.16 -52.81 13.62
C PRO A 114 5.51 -52.45 12.96
N GLU A 115 6.26 -53.40 12.38
CA GLU A 115 7.45 -53.11 11.55
C GLU A 115 7.04 -52.40 10.26
N PHE A 116 6.03 -52.95 9.58
CA PHE A 116 5.48 -52.36 8.35
C PHE A 116 4.83 -51.00 8.63
N GLY A 117 4.09 -50.89 9.74
CA GLY A 117 3.47 -49.63 10.16
C GLY A 117 4.49 -48.53 10.43
N LEU A 118 5.60 -48.83 11.12
CA LEU A 118 6.68 -47.87 11.34
C LEU A 118 7.37 -47.45 10.03
N HIS A 119 7.56 -48.38 9.09
CA HIS A 119 8.12 -48.05 7.78
C HIS A 119 7.23 -47.09 6.98
N ASP A 120 5.92 -47.33 6.96
CA ASP A 120 4.98 -46.42 6.31
C ASP A 120 4.91 -45.06 7.04
N GLU A 121 4.90 -45.06 8.38
CA GLU A 121 4.94 -43.83 9.17
C GLU A 121 6.17 -42.97 8.81
N VAL A 122 7.36 -43.56 8.75
CA VAL A 122 8.58 -42.84 8.33
C VAL A 122 8.46 -42.28 6.91
N LEU A 123 7.87 -43.03 5.98
CA LEU A 123 7.65 -42.58 4.61
C LEU A 123 6.72 -41.36 4.57
N GLN A 124 5.57 -41.43 5.25
CA GLN A 124 4.60 -40.34 5.31
C GLN A 124 5.17 -39.10 6.02
N LEU A 125 5.90 -39.29 7.12
CA LEU A 125 6.53 -38.19 7.85
C LEU A 125 7.61 -37.50 7.00
N ARG A 126 8.45 -38.26 6.27
CA ARG A 126 9.45 -37.69 5.36
C ARG A 126 8.82 -36.93 4.20
N LYS A 127 7.72 -37.45 3.64
CA LYS A 127 6.93 -36.75 2.61
C LYS A 127 6.37 -35.43 3.13
N THR A 128 5.70 -35.47 4.28
CA THR A 128 5.13 -34.27 4.93
C THR A 128 6.22 -33.23 5.24
N ARG A 129 7.39 -33.68 5.73
CA ARG A 129 8.55 -32.83 5.96
C ARG A 129 9.00 -32.13 4.68
N ALA A 130 9.13 -32.86 3.57
CA ALA A 130 9.52 -32.30 2.28
C ALA A 130 8.51 -31.27 1.76
N GLU A 131 7.21 -31.54 1.92
CA GLU A 131 6.15 -30.59 1.55
C GLU A 131 6.21 -29.30 2.40
N LEU A 132 6.47 -29.41 3.70
CA LEU A 132 6.64 -28.25 4.59
C LEU A 132 7.88 -27.43 4.20
N THR A 133 9.02 -28.08 3.95
CA THR A 133 10.25 -27.41 3.49
C THR A 133 10.00 -26.68 2.17
N SER A 134 9.37 -27.34 1.19
CA SER A 134 9.04 -26.71 -0.09
C SER A 134 8.14 -25.49 0.07
N LYS A 135 7.19 -25.51 1.01
CA LYS A 135 6.31 -24.36 1.26
C LYS A 135 7.06 -23.18 1.86
N ILE A 136 7.99 -23.44 2.78
CA ILE A 136 8.84 -22.40 3.40
C ILE A 136 9.78 -21.79 2.36
N ASP A 137 10.41 -22.62 1.51
CA ASP A 137 11.38 -22.17 0.51
C ASP A 137 10.74 -21.39 -0.66
N CYS A 138 9.43 -21.55 -0.88
CA CYS A 138 8.70 -20.83 -1.93
C CYS A 138 8.09 -19.50 -1.44
N THR A 139 8.09 -19.23 -0.13
CA THR A 139 7.64 -17.95 0.47
C THR A 139 8.80 -16.97 0.62
#